data_AF-C5KID3-F1
#
_entry.id   AF-C5KID3-F1
#
_cell.length_a   1.000
_cell.length_b   1.000
_cell.length_c   1.000
_cell.angle_alpha   90.00
_cell.angle_beta   90.00
_cell.angle_gamma   90.00
#
_symmetry.space_group_name_H-M   'P 1'
#
loop_
_entity.id
_entity.type
_entity.pdbx_description
1 polymer ?
#
loop_
_entity_poly.entity_id
_entity_poly.type
_entity_poly.pdbx_seq_one_letter_code
_entity_poly.pdbx_strand_id
1 'polypeptide(L)' 'HHTIDPVVLKTFPRWYYLEQHTQPTCAICMEEFIPACLMRTLPCLHHFHVDCIDRWLLEESSECPSCKTDFGCG' A
#
# COMPACT_ATOMS: atom_id res chain seq x y z
N HIS A 1 -8.19 10.50 13.77
CA HIS A 1 -7.57 9.95 12.56
C HIS A 1 -8.12 8.53 12.45
N HIS A 2 -8.89 8.23 11.40
CA HIS A 2 -9.36 6.87 11.17
C HIS A 2 -8.22 6.13 10.49
N THR A 3 -7.62 5.19 11.19
CA THR A 3 -6.50 4.38 10.72
C THR A 3 -6.91 2.92 10.72
N ILE A 4 -6.20 2.10 9.97
CA ILE A 4 -6.51 0.67 9.88
C ILE A 4 -6.06 -0.07 11.15
N ASP A 5 -6.76 -1.13 11.53
CA ASP A 5 -6.25 -2.06 12.55
C ASP A 5 -4.94 -2.72 12.05
N PRO A 6 -3.83 -2.66 12.82
CA PRO A 6 -2.55 -3.27 12.44
C PRO A 6 -2.64 -4.78 12.16
N VAL A 7 -3.58 -5.49 12.77
CA VAL A 7 -3.83 -6.91 12.53
C VAL A 7 -4.43 -7.10 11.14
N VAL A 8 -5.44 -6.29 10.78
CA VAL A 8 -6.04 -6.31 9.44
C VAL A 8 -4.99 -5.96 8.39
N LEU A 9 -4.21 -4.92 8.62
CA LEU A 9 -3.16 -4.48 7.71
C LEU A 9 -2.15 -5.60 7.39
N LYS A 10 -1.79 -6.43 8.38
CA LYS A 10 -0.87 -7.56 8.21
C LYS A 10 -1.45 -8.69 7.36
N THR A 11 -2.77 -8.74 7.15
CA THR A 11 -3.39 -9.73 6.26
C THR A 11 -3.25 -9.37 4.78
N PHE A 12 -2.89 -8.12 4.46
CA PHE A 12 -2.77 -7.67 3.08
C PHE A 12 -1.53 -8.28 2.40
N PRO A 13 -1.67 -8.79 1.16
CA PRO A 13 -0.59 -9.47 0.47
C PRO A 13 0.68 -8.61 0.33
N ARG A 14 1.82 -9.26 0.56
CA ARG A 14 3.15 -8.70 0.31
C ARG A 14 3.83 -9.53 -0.75
N TRP A 15 4.59 -8.87 -1.62
CA TRP A 15 5.32 -9.51 -2.71
C TRP A 15 6.53 -8.67 -3.09
N TYR A 16 7.47 -9.28 -3.80
CA TYR A 16 8.65 -8.58 -4.31
C TYR A 16 8.40 -8.12 -5.75
N TYR A 17 8.68 -6.85 -6.03
CA TYR A 17 8.55 -6.31 -7.38
C TYR A 17 9.52 -7.00 -8.35
N LEU A 18 9.00 -7.39 -9.51
CA LEU A 18 9.76 -7.89 -10.65
C LEU A 18 9.60 -6.88 -11.80
N GLU A 19 10.65 -6.67 -12.57
CA GLU A 19 10.72 -5.67 -13.66
C GLU A 19 9.66 -5.85 -14.77
N GLN A 20 8.89 -6.93 -14.74
CA GLN A 20 7.85 -7.28 -15.73
C GLN A 20 6.46 -6.70 -15.40
N HIS A 21 6.30 -5.96 -14.29
CA HIS A 21 5.00 -5.42 -13.85
C HIS A 21 4.72 -3.99 -14.34
N THR A 22 3.46 -3.70 -14.67
CA THR A 22 3.01 -2.51 -15.43
C THR A 22 2.87 -1.21 -14.64
N GLN A 23 2.92 -1.22 -13.30
CA GLN A 23 2.95 0.01 -12.51
C GLN A 23 4.39 0.40 -12.20
N PRO A 24 4.89 1.56 -12.69
CA PRO A 24 6.29 1.90 -12.55
C PRO A 24 6.61 2.70 -11.28
N THR A 25 5.63 3.30 -10.60
CA THR A 25 5.89 4.27 -9.51
C THR A 25 4.96 4.14 -8.31
N CYS A 26 5.48 4.47 -7.13
CA CYS A 26 4.71 4.58 -5.90
C CYS A 26 3.96 5.92 -5.86
N ALA A 27 2.64 5.93 -5.76
CA ALA A 27 1.89 7.19 -5.67
C ALA A 27 2.05 7.94 -4.33
N ILE A 28 2.74 7.36 -3.33
CA ILE A 28 3.03 8.00 -2.05
C ILE A 28 4.36 8.74 -2.09
N CYS A 29 5.47 8.06 -2.39
CA CYS A 29 6.80 8.69 -2.44
C CYS A 29 7.17 9.25 -3.82
N MET A 30 6.37 8.98 -4.86
CA MET A 30 6.62 9.36 -6.27
C MET A 30 7.88 8.75 -6.89
N GLU A 31 8.49 7.76 -6.24
CA GLU A 31 9.67 7.04 -6.74
C GLU A 31 9.29 5.81 -7.57
N GLU A 32 10.18 5.39 -8.48
CA GLU A 32 10.02 4.19 -9.28
C GLU A 32 10.14 2.92 -8.43
N PHE A 33 9.43 1.86 -8.83
CA PHE A 33 9.59 0.54 -8.24
C PHE A 33 10.87 -0.12 -8.76
N ILE A 34 11.74 -0.51 -7.83
CA ILE A 34 13.00 -1.18 -8.15
C ILE A 34 12.82 -2.69 -7.96
N PRO A 35 13.43 -3.55 -8.80
CA PRO A 35 13.41 -4.99 -8.59
C PRO A 35 13.79 -5.38 -7.16
N ALA A 36 13.09 -6.37 -6.61
CA ALA A 36 13.20 -6.84 -5.23
C ALA A 36 12.78 -5.85 -4.12
N CYS A 37 12.19 -4.70 -4.45
CA CYS A 37 11.48 -3.89 -3.46
C CYS A 37 10.25 -4.63 -2.93
N LEU A 38 9.99 -4.49 -1.63
CA LEU A 38 8.84 -5.11 -0.98
C LEU A 38 7.58 -4.25 -1.19
N MET A 39 6.59 -4.86 -1.82
CA MET A 39 5.34 -4.24 -2.23
C MET A 39 4.17 -4.78 -1.40
N ARG A 40 3.15 -3.96 -1.24
CA ARG A 40 1.85 -4.36 -0.70
C ARG A 40 0.75 -4.14 -1.72
N THR A 41 -0.10 -5.13 -1.87
CA THR A 41 -1.36 -5.00 -2.60
C THR A 41 -2.48 -4.75 -1.61
N LEU A 42 -3.22 -3.65 -1.79
CA LEU A 42 -4.45 -3.40 -1.03
C LEU A 42 -5.61 -4.21 -1.63
N PRO A 43 -6.71 -4.46 -0.88
CA PRO A 43 -7.88 -5.17 -1.41
C PRO A 43 -8.50 -4.51 -2.66
N CYS A 44 -8.29 -3.20 -2.84
CA CYS A 44 -8.68 -2.45 -4.05
C CYS A 44 -7.70 -2.61 -5.25
N LEU A 45 -6.73 -3.53 -5.15
CA LEU A 45 -5.74 -3.88 -6.17
C LEU A 45 -4.71 -2.79 -6.52
N HIS A 46 -4.60 -1.75 -5.71
CA HIS A 46 -3.52 -0.77 -5.82
C HIS A 46 -2.26 -1.24 -5.09
N HIS A 47 -1.10 -0.87 -5.64
CA HIS A 47 0.21 -1.31 -5.18
C HIS A 47 1.05 -0.14 -4.70
N PHE A 48 1.77 -0.36 -3.60
CA PHE A 48 2.66 0.62 -2.99
C PHE A 48 3.83 -0.10 -2.31
N HIS A 49 4.94 0.62 -2.08
CA HIS A 49 5.98 0.12 -1.18
C HIS A 49 5.38 -0.17 0.19
N VAL A 50 5.76 -1.29 0.80
CA VAL A 50 5.29 -1.66 2.15
C VAL A 50 5.51 -0.53 3.14
N ASP A 51 6.70 0.06 3.17
CA ASP A 51 7.04 1.12 4.12
C ASP A 51 6.18 2.37 3.92
N CYS A 52 5.87 2.72 2.67
CA CYS A 52 5.06 3.89 2.36
C CYS A 52 3.59 3.69 2.76
N ILE A 53 2.97 2.59 2.33
CA ILE A 53 1.54 2.38 2.57
C ILE A 53 1.24 1.95 3.99
N ASP A 54 2.14 1.23 4.66
CA ASP A 54 1.95 0.87 6.06
C ASP A 54 1.96 2.11 6.94
N ARG A 55 2.93 3.01 6.71
CA ARG A 55 2.98 4.29 7.43
C ARG A 55 1.70 5.11 7.18
N TRP A 56 1.29 5.22 5.92
CA TRP A 56 0.06 5.93 5.56
C TRP A 56 -1.18 5.37 6.29
N LEU A 57 -1.38 4.04 6.23
CA LEU A 57 -2.57 3.40 6.80
C LEU A 57 -2.58 3.38 8.33
N LEU A 58 -1.40 3.41 8.96
CA LEU A 58 -1.25 3.41 10.42
C LEU A 58 -1.26 4.81 11.05
N GLU A 59 -0.79 5.82 10.33
CA GLU A 59 -0.56 7.17 10.89
C GLU A 59 -1.49 8.25 10.29
N GLU A 60 -1.84 8.14 9.00
CA GLU A 60 -2.50 9.22 8.26
C GLU A 60 -3.99 8.95 8.00
N SER A 61 -4.32 7.85 7.30
CA SER A 61 -5.70 7.53 6.90
C SER A 61 -5.87 6.05 6.57
N SER A 62 -7.01 5.45 6.91
CA SER A 62 -7.41 4.09 6.53
C SER A 62 -7.83 3.94 5.06
N GLU A 63 -7.82 5.02 4.29
CA GLU A 63 -8.23 5.04 2.88
C GLU A 63 -7.05 4.82 1.93
N CYS A 64 -7.31 4.13 0.81
CA CYS A 64 -6.36 4.01 -0.29
C CYS A 64 -5.98 5.40 -0.86
N PRO A 65 -4.67 5.74 -0.97
CA PRO A 65 -4.22 7.00 -1.55
C PRO A 65 -4.72 7.24 -2.98
N SER A 66 -4.87 6.18 -3.77
CA SER A 66 -5.23 6.25 -5.20
C SER A 66 -6.73 6.30 -5.47
N CYS A 67 -7.56 5.57 -4.71
CA CYS A 67 -8.99 5.39 -5.01
C CYS A 67 -9.94 5.67 -3.85
N LYS A 68 -9.42 6.05 -2.68
CA LYS A 68 -10.21 6.39 -1.48
C LYS A 68 -11.10 5.27 -0.93
N THR A 69 -10.89 4.02 -1.36
CA THR A 69 -11.50 2.86 -0.68
C THR A 69 -11.03 2.81 0.76
N ASP A 70 -11.97 2.81 1.71
CA ASP A 70 -11.69 2.74 3.14
C ASP A 70 -11.54 1.28 3.60
N PHE A 71 -10.55 1.04 4.47
CA PHE A 71 -10.29 -0.25 5.11
C PHE A 71 -10.40 -0.18 6.64
N GLY A 72 -10.80 0.96 7.19
CA GLY A 72 -11.07 1.11 8.62
C GLY A 72 -12.34 0.37 9.04
N CYS A 73 -12.41 -0.01 10.31
CA CYS A 73 -13.70 -0.39 10.90
C CYS A 73 -14.54 0.88 11.08
N GLY A 74 -15.68 0.94 10.38
CA GLY A 74 -16.83 1.73 10.84
C GLY A 74 -17.46 1.09 12.08
#